data_AF-A0A3L7NAM2-F1
#
_entry.id   AF-A0A3L7NAM2-F1
#
_cell.length_a   1.000
_cell.length_b   1.000
_cell.length_c   1.000
_cell.angle_alpha   90.00
_cell.angle_beta   90.00
_cell.angle_gamma   90.00
#
_symmetry.space_group_name_H-M   'P 1'
#
loop_
_entity.id
_entity.type
_entity.pdbx_description
1 polymer ?
#
loop_
_entity_poly.entity_id
_entity_poly.type
_entity_poly.pdbx_seq_one_letter_code
_entity_poly.pdbx_strand_id
1 'polypeptide(L)'
;MRSSIVKALVQICRKSVPNVVFVLLLLSGLSVLFSGCNPATKNDVMYELKPDPLKDAQTLVERYAAGQPVGSEMTSYASLIEQLKKVDATKGDLLEKGLSEIEKSPASAQKIAKDLREQL
;
A
#
# COMPACT_ATOMS: atom_id res chain seq x y z
N MET A 1 -20.79 17.84 -37.57
CA MET A 1 -20.07 16.61 -37.97
C MET A 1 -18.85 16.42 -37.09
N ARG A 2 -18.98 15.62 -36.02
CA ARG A 2 -17.93 15.04 -35.13
C ARG A 2 -18.56 14.34 -33.90
N SER A 3 -19.83 13.93 -34.02
CA SER A 3 -20.68 13.47 -32.91
C SER A 3 -21.10 11.99 -33.01
N SER A 4 -20.60 11.24 -34.00
CA SER A 4 -21.19 9.92 -34.31
C SER A 4 -20.26 8.73 -34.08
N ILE A 5 -18.97 8.92 -33.79
CA ILE A 5 -18.01 7.80 -33.63
C ILE A 5 -17.85 7.41 -32.15
N VAL A 6 -17.92 8.35 -31.21
CA VAL A 6 -17.71 8.06 -29.78
C VAL A 6 -18.91 7.35 -29.13
N LYS A 7 -20.12 7.53 -29.67
CA LYS A 7 -21.34 6.85 -29.18
C LYS A 7 -21.45 5.39 -29.64
N ALA A 8 -20.63 4.95 -30.60
CA ALA A 8 -20.67 3.58 -31.12
C ALA A 8 -19.87 2.57 -30.28
N LEU A 9 -18.95 3.02 -29.42
CA LEU A 9 -18.14 2.10 -28.58
C LEU A 9 -18.74 1.82 -27.19
N VAL A 10 -19.78 2.57 -26.77
CA VAL A 10 -20.43 2.42 -25.46
C VAL A 10 -21.62 1.44 -25.49
N GLN A 11 -22.07 0.97 -26.66
CA GLN A 11 -23.33 0.22 -26.79
C GLN A 11 -23.23 -1.29 -27.12
N ILE A 12 -22.05 -1.90 -27.26
CA ILE A 12 -21.95 -3.28 -27.78
C ILE A 12 -21.79 -4.39 -26.71
N CYS A 13 -21.46 -4.12 -25.45
CA CYS A 13 -21.42 -5.17 -24.41
C CYS A 13 -22.64 -5.22 -23.47
N ARG A 14 -23.77 -4.62 -23.88
CA ARG A 14 -25.05 -4.64 -23.15
C ARG A 14 -26.13 -5.41 -23.94
N LYS A 15 -25.96 -6.73 -24.05
CA LYS A 15 -26.95 -7.71 -24.54
C LYS A 15 -26.53 -9.05 -23.92
N SER A 16 -27.35 -9.92 -23.33
CA SER A 16 -28.77 -10.16 -23.49
C SER A 16 -29.26 -11.00 -22.29
N VAL A 17 -30.47 -10.69 -21.83
CA VAL A 17 -31.34 -11.31 -20.80
C VAL A 17 -31.79 -12.74 -21.19
N PRO A 18 -32.69 -13.47 -20.47
CA PRO A 18 -33.10 -13.51 -19.04
C PRO A 18 -33.18 -14.96 -18.50
N ASN A 19 -33.45 -15.16 -17.19
CA ASN A 19 -34.37 -16.20 -16.66
C ASN A 19 -34.43 -16.11 -15.12
N VAL A 20 -35.17 -15.10 -14.67
CA VAL A 20 -35.83 -15.14 -13.35
C VAL A 20 -37.07 -16.02 -13.55
N VAL A 21 -37.49 -16.79 -12.54
CA VAL A 21 -38.70 -17.65 -12.54
C VAL A 21 -38.49 -19.08 -13.06
N PHE A 22 -37.65 -19.87 -12.39
CA PHE A 22 -37.97 -21.29 -12.23
C PHE A 22 -37.46 -21.77 -10.87
N VAL A 23 -38.38 -22.27 -10.06
CA VAL A 23 -38.15 -23.08 -8.85
C VAL A 23 -37.71 -22.31 -7.59
N LEU A 24 -38.65 -21.51 -7.11
CA LEU A 24 -38.91 -21.42 -5.68
C LEU A 24 -39.45 -22.78 -5.23
N LEU A 25 -38.66 -23.59 -4.52
CA LEU A 25 -39.09 -24.44 -3.40
C LEU A 25 -37.92 -25.30 -2.90
N LEU A 26 -37.80 -25.32 -1.57
CA LEU A 26 -37.33 -26.42 -0.72
C LEU A 26 -35.84 -26.53 -0.35
N LEU A 27 -35.67 -26.54 0.98
CA LEU A 27 -34.59 -27.13 1.78
C LEU A 27 -33.32 -26.27 1.90
N SER A 28 -33.21 -25.52 3.00
CA SER A 28 -32.65 -25.98 4.27
C SER A 28 -31.13 -26.07 4.25
N GLY A 29 -30.53 -25.26 5.13
CA GLY A 29 -29.38 -25.72 5.91
C GLY A 29 -28.00 -25.47 5.31
N LEU A 30 -27.32 -24.46 5.86
CA LEU A 30 -26.11 -24.71 6.65
C LEU A 30 -25.11 -25.72 6.06
N SER A 31 -24.01 -25.24 5.47
CA SER A 31 -22.64 -25.52 5.95
C SER A 31 -21.56 -25.02 4.99
N VAL A 32 -20.79 -24.06 5.50
CA VAL A 32 -19.42 -23.72 5.13
C VAL A 32 -18.55 -24.97 5.24
N LEU A 33 -17.96 -25.49 4.16
CA LEU A 33 -16.72 -26.30 4.24
C LEU A 33 -15.93 -26.27 2.92
N PHE A 34 -14.72 -25.70 3.02
CA PHE A 34 -13.49 -26.09 2.31
C PHE A 34 -13.45 -26.01 0.77
N SER A 35 -13.20 -24.81 0.25
CA SER A 35 -12.32 -24.66 -0.93
C SER A 35 -10.90 -24.47 -0.42
N GLY A 36 -10.07 -25.50 -0.61
CA GLY A 36 -8.69 -25.58 -0.14
C GLY A 36 -7.85 -24.39 -0.60
N CYS A 37 -7.32 -23.64 0.36
CA CYS A 37 -6.20 -22.74 0.18
C CYS A 37 -4.97 -23.61 -0.07
N ASN A 38 -4.45 -23.57 -1.30
CA ASN A 38 -3.26 -24.30 -1.74
C ASN A 38 -2.01 -23.60 -1.20
N PRO A 39 -1.21 -24.17 -0.28
CA PRO A 39 0.07 -23.56 0.06
C PRO A 39 1.07 -23.93 -1.03
N ALA A 40 1.25 -23.01 -1.99
CA ALA A 40 2.41 -23.06 -2.86
C ALA A 40 3.67 -22.87 -1.99
N THR A 41 4.41 -23.95 -1.76
CA THR A 41 5.78 -23.91 -1.22
C THR A 41 6.66 -23.20 -2.24
N LYS A 42 6.79 -21.89 -2.05
CA LYS A 42 7.81 -21.05 -2.68
C LYS A 42 9.16 -21.50 -2.15
N ASN A 43 10.05 -21.88 -3.06
CA ASN A 43 11.45 -22.09 -2.77
C ASN A 43 12.03 -20.74 -2.34
N ASP A 44 12.36 -20.60 -1.07
CA ASP A 44 13.03 -19.42 -0.53
C ASP A 44 14.48 -19.42 -1.03
N VAL A 45 14.70 -18.91 -2.24
CA VAL A 45 16.01 -18.41 -2.63
C VAL A 45 16.26 -17.20 -1.74
N MET A 46 17.08 -17.38 -0.70
CA MET A 46 17.57 -16.31 0.15
C MET A 46 18.47 -15.40 -0.69
N TYR A 47 17.87 -14.40 -1.33
CA TYR A 47 18.60 -13.25 -1.83
C TYR A 47 18.96 -12.41 -0.61
N GLU A 48 20.26 -12.32 -0.33
CA GLU A 48 20.79 -11.40 0.67
C GLU A 48 20.63 -9.97 0.13
N LEU A 49 19.42 -9.42 0.26
CA LEU A 49 19.18 -8.00 0.01
C LEU A 49 20.00 -7.23 1.03
N LYS A 50 21.10 -6.61 0.57
CA LYS A 50 21.74 -5.56 1.36
C LYS A 50 20.69 -4.47 1.61
N PRO A 51 20.36 -4.17 2.87
CA PRO A 51 19.40 -3.11 3.16
C PRO A 51 19.97 -1.78 2.67
N ASP A 52 19.18 -1.07 1.87
CA ASP A 52 19.47 0.29 1.43
C ASP A 52 18.75 1.25 2.38
N PRO A 53 19.47 1.92 3.29
CA PRO A 53 18.84 2.76 4.31
C PRO A 53 18.11 3.97 3.71
N LEU A 54 18.53 4.46 2.53
CA LEU A 54 17.82 5.52 1.85
C LEU A 54 16.49 5.01 1.29
N LYS A 55 16.49 3.82 0.68
CA LYS A 55 15.25 3.24 0.15
C LYS A 55 14.27 2.87 1.26
N ASP A 56 14.77 2.39 2.39
CA ASP A 56 13.97 2.10 3.58
C ASP A 56 13.34 3.38 4.15
N ALA A 57 14.12 4.46 4.25
CA ALA A 57 13.64 5.78 4.66
C ALA A 57 12.56 6.32 3.71
N GLN A 58 12.80 6.29 2.40
CA GLN A 58 11.81 6.72 1.41
C GLN A 58 10.53 5.90 1.50
N THR A 59 10.63 4.58 1.67
CA THR A 59 9.46 3.69 1.79
C THR A 59 8.65 4.01 3.05
N LEU A 60 9.31 4.28 4.18
CA LEU A 60 8.65 4.70 5.41
C LEU A 60 7.90 6.03 5.22
N VAL A 61 8.57 7.02 4.63
CA VAL A 61 8.00 8.35 4.39
C VAL A 61 6.85 8.27 3.38
N GLU A 62 6.95 7.45 2.34
CA GLU A 62 5.88 7.21 1.37
C GLU A 62 4.63 6.62 2.03
N ARG A 63 4.78 5.69 2.97
CA ARG A 63 3.66 5.10 3.72
C ARG A 63 2.93 6.15 4.54
N TYR A 64 3.65 7.01 5.25
CA TYR A 64 3.03 8.10 5.99
C TYR A 64 2.39 9.14 5.07
N ALA A 65 3.04 9.49 3.97
CA ALA A 65 2.45 10.39 2.97
C ALA A 65 1.15 9.83 2.36
N ALA A 66 1.05 8.50 2.24
CA ALA A 66 -0.15 7.79 1.82
C ALA A 66 -1.25 7.71 2.91
N GLY A 67 -0.96 8.16 4.13
CA GLY A 67 -1.91 8.18 5.24
C GLY A 67 -1.89 6.92 6.10
N GLN A 68 -0.85 6.08 5.99
CA GLN A 68 -0.67 4.98 6.92
C GLN A 68 -0.46 5.55 8.33
N PRO A 69 -1.17 5.04 9.36
CA PRO A 69 -0.97 5.49 10.73
C PRO A 69 0.44 5.13 11.21
N VAL A 70 0.98 5.98 12.09
CA VAL A 70 2.26 5.72 12.76
C VAL A 70 2.09 4.56 13.73
N GLY A 71 2.96 3.56 13.63
CA GLY A 71 2.92 2.34 14.43
C GLY A 71 4.25 1.99 15.08
N SER A 72 4.48 0.69 15.28
CA SER A 72 5.63 0.15 16.03
C SER A 72 7.00 0.47 15.40
N GLU A 73 7.04 0.83 14.12
CA GLU A 73 8.26 1.24 13.42
C GLU A 73 8.90 2.51 13.99
N MET A 74 8.17 3.31 14.79
CA MET A 74 8.72 4.44 15.53
C MET A 74 9.90 4.04 16.43
N THR A 75 9.86 2.83 16.99
CA THR A 75 10.96 2.27 17.81
C THR A 75 12.25 2.05 17.01
N SER A 76 12.15 1.95 15.68
CA SER A 76 13.27 1.72 14.78
C SER A 76 13.78 2.99 14.11
N TYR A 77 13.16 4.16 14.35
CA TYR A 77 13.55 5.42 13.72
C TYR A 77 15.01 5.76 13.97
N ALA A 78 15.47 5.66 15.22
CA ALA A 78 16.86 5.98 15.57
C ALA A 78 17.86 5.14 14.76
N SER A 79 17.62 3.83 14.65
CA SER A 79 18.47 2.92 13.87
C SER A 79 18.47 3.28 12.38
N LEU A 80 17.31 3.60 11.81
CA LEU A 80 17.19 3.99 10.40
C LEU A 80 17.91 5.31 10.11
N ILE A 81 17.77 6.31 10.98
CA ILE A 81 18.46 7.60 10.90
C ILE A 81 19.98 7.39 10.96
N GLU A 82 20.47 6.62 11.93
CA GLU A 82 21.90 6.33 12.06
C GLU A 82 22.47 5.61 10.83
N GLN A 83 21.72 4.65 10.28
CA GLN A 83 22.12 3.93 9.07
C GLN A 83 22.14 4.87 7.86
N LEU A 84 21.14 5.75 7.72
CA LEU A 84 21.10 6.72 6.63
C LEU A 84 22.23 7.74 6.75
N LYS A 85 22.52 8.27 7.95
CA LYS A 85 23.61 9.23 8.15
C LYS A 85 24.99 8.69 7.76
N LYS A 86 25.21 7.37 7.86
CA LYS A 86 26.44 6.72 7.40
C LYS A 86 26.60 6.74 5.88
N VAL A 87 25.49 6.81 5.13
CA VAL A 87 25.47 6.83 3.66
C VAL A 87 25.35 8.27 3.14
N ASP A 88 24.44 9.06 3.74
CA ASP A 88 24.19 10.46 3.42
C ASP A 88 23.77 11.20 4.71
N ALA A 89 24.71 11.95 5.29
CA ALA A 89 24.49 12.72 6.50
C ALA A 89 23.38 13.78 6.32
N THR A 90 23.32 14.43 5.16
CA THR A 90 22.35 15.52 4.90
C THR A 90 20.93 14.97 4.90
N LYS A 91 20.70 13.86 4.19
CA LYS A 91 19.39 13.20 4.16
C LYS A 91 19.05 12.57 5.50
N GLY A 92 20.04 12.07 6.23
CA GLY A 92 19.85 11.58 7.60
C GLY A 92 19.36 12.66 8.56
N ASP A 93 19.90 13.88 8.48
CA ASP A 93 19.43 15.01 9.30
C ASP A 93 18.02 15.47 8.92
N LEU A 94 17.70 15.49 7.62
CA LEU A 94 16.35 15.78 7.12
C LEU A 94 15.33 14.74 7.61
N LEU A 95 15.69 13.46 7.52
CA LEU A 95 14.87 12.35 8.01
C LEU A 95 14.64 12.46 9.53
N GLU A 96 15.69 12.71 10.31
CA GLU A 96 15.59 12.88 11.76
C GLU A 96 14.61 13.98 12.15
N LYS A 97 14.74 15.16 11.51
CA LYS A 97 13.85 16.28 11.77
C LYS A 97 12.40 15.91 11.47
N GLY A 98 12.14 15.36 10.28
CA GLY A 98 10.78 15.01 9.87
C GLY A 98 10.17 13.90 10.74
N LEU A 99 10.92 12.85 11.07
CA LEU A 99 10.44 11.78 11.95
C LEU A 99 10.20 12.27 13.39
N SER A 100 11.03 13.19 13.91
CA SER A 100 10.81 13.81 15.23
C SER A 100 9.53 14.66 15.27
N GLU A 101 9.21 15.37 14.18
CA GLU A 101 7.94 16.10 14.07
C GLU A 101 6.74 15.15 14.02
N ILE A 102 6.88 14.01 13.32
CA ILE A 102 5.86 12.95 13.26
C ILE A 102 5.64 12.31 14.63
N GLU A 103 6.71 12.03 15.39
CA GLU A 103 6.63 11.49 16.74
C GLU A 103 5.87 12.43 17.69
N LYS A 104 6.15 13.73 17.61
CA LYS A 104 5.46 14.76 18.42
C LYS A 104 4.00 14.96 18.01
N SER A 105 3.68 14.76 16.72
CA SER A 105 2.33 14.95 16.19
C SER A 105 1.94 13.86 15.19
N PRO A 106 1.60 12.63 15.65
CA PRO A 106 1.25 11.53 14.77
C PRO A 106 0.03 11.81 13.87
N ALA A 107 -0.90 12.67 14.34
CA ALA A 107 -2.04 13.12 13.56
C ALA A 107 -1.64 13.96 12.33
N SER A 108 -0.48 14.61 12.37
CA SER A 108 0.06 15.43 11.28
C SER A 108 1.00 14.63 10.36
N ALA A 109 1.18 13.32 10.61
CA ALA A 109 2.20 12.51 9.96
C ALA A 109 2.11 12.54 8.44
N GLN A 110 0.89 12.50 7.90
CA GLN A 110 0.68 12.55 6.45
C GLN A 110 1.20 13.84 5.81
N LYS A 111 0.95 14.98 6.46
CA LYS A 111 1.40 16.27 5.95
C LYS A 111 2.93 16.36 6.00
N ILE A 112 3.50 16.06 7.16
CA ILE A 112 4.95 16.13 7.38
C ILE A 112 5.69 15.20 6.40
N ALA A 113 5.18 13.98 6.20
CA ALA A 113 5.79 13.02 5.29
C ALA A 113 5.71 13.44 3.82
N LYS A 114 4.66 14.14 3.38
CA LYS A 114 4.59 14.70 2.02
C LYS A 114 5.68 15.75 1.81
N ASP A 115 5.84 16.65 2.78
CA ASP A 115 6.86 17.70 2.75
C ASP A 115 8.28 17.09 2.79
N LEU A 116 8.48 16.04 3.59
CA LEU A 116 9.77 15.34 3.72
C LEU A 116 10.14 14.53 2.47
N ARG A 117 9.18 13.90 1.79
CA ARG A 117 9.44 13.06 0.61
C ARG A 117 10.11 13.83 -0.52
N GLU A 118 9.85 15.13 -0.64
CA GLU A 118 10.46 15.97 -1.67
C GLU A 118 11.93 16.30 -1.38
N GLN A 119 12.39 16.03 -0.15
CA GLN A 119 13.73 16.37 0.34
C GLN A 119 14.68 15.15 0.43
N LEU A 120 14.15 13.92 0.32
CA LEU A 120 14.90 12.65 0.41
C LEU A 120 15.21 12.03 -0.96
#